data_AF-A0A925K7I6-F1
#
_entry.id   AF-A0A925K7I6-F1
#
_cell.length_a   1.000
_cell.length_b   1.000
_cell.length_c   1.000
_cell.angle_alpha   90.00
_cell.angle_beta   90.00
_cell.angle_gamma   90.00
#
_symmetry.space_group_name_H-M   'P 1'
#
loop_
_entity.id
_entity.type
_entity.pdbx_description
1 polymer ?
#
loop_
_entity_poly.entity_id
_entity_poly.type
_entity_poly.pdbx_seq_one_letter_code
_entity_poly.pdbx_strand_id
1 'polypeptide(L)'
;MFKKIFISAITVFILSHSFAQQVEQTECDPNMIKNAGPSVDQAILQQRMNETWQRVSLPYTMRIQVVVFYKNSPTVNDAHILRNITNMANFYRPQNICFVLSDIEYVKDSAMADFNINNPNSLLSYTRPSYLTIFIHTDLGNGLNGTAYVIPNTYLSLVDDVVLSYSNISTMAHEMGHCFGLYHTFETYYGSENVARTGTCKNCETRGDFLCDTQADLSLPENFVNTACEYNGDALTSCGDETYLFETRNIMTYGRRSCRNIFTNGQGSRARDFILTETMLYNCIAPDILTISANVNYTGGIFSLTAKDLINVTGSSYNISGAAQMRMTSHAIRIGPGASFRPTAAGAIVSLKGNPNCD
;
A
#
# COMPACT_ATOMS: atom_id res chain seq x y z
N MET A 1 -48.33 -42.84 -59.37
CA MET A 1 -48.48 -43.18 -57.93
C MET A 1 -47.47 -42.33 -57.17
N PHE A 2 -47.93 -41.25 -56.55
CA PHE A 2 -47.10 -40.24 -55.87
C PHE A 2 -46.43 -40.83 -54.61
N LYS A 3 -45.12 -40.63 -54.44
CA LYS A 3 -44.46 -40.73 -53.13
C LYS A 3 -43.76 -39.40 -52.82
N LYS A 4 -44.31 -38.72 -51.81
CA LYS A 4 -43.90 -37.42 -51.29
C LYS A 4 -42.52 -37.52 -50.62
N ILE A 5 -41.68 -36.53 -50.89
CA ILE A 5 -40.41 -36.26 -50.24
C ILE A 5 -40.71 -35.68 -48.84
N PHE A 6 -40.20 -36.30 -47.79
CA PHE A 6 -40.21 -35.74 -46.43
C PHE A 6 -38.90 -34.97 -46.22
N ILE A 7 -39.01 -33.64 -46.10
CA ILE A 7 -37.99 -32.76 -45.57
C ILE A 7 -38.29 -32.62 -44.08
N SER A 8 -37.38 -33.06 -43.21
CA SER A 8 -37.44 -32.73 -41.78
C SER A 8 -36.27 -31.81 -41.43
N ALA A 9 -36.62 -30.63 -40.95
CA ALA A 9 -35.73 -29.53 -40.63
C ALA A 9 -34.85 -29.86 -39.41
N ILE A 10 -33.54 -29.65 -39.54
CA ILE A 10 -32.61 -29.58 -38.41
C ILE A 10 -32.60 -28.11 -37.96
N THR A 11 -33.27 -27.83 -36.85
CA THR A 11 -33.21 -26.54 -36.18
C THR A 11 -31.87 -26.43 -35.46
N VAL A 12 -30.92 -25.70 -36.05
CA VAL A 12 -29.66 -25.33 -35.38
C VAL A 12 -29.98 -24.23 -34.36
N PHE A 13 -30.02 -24.59 -33.08
CA PHE A 13 -30.03 -23.63 -31.99
C PHE A 13 -28.65 -22.96 -31.92
N ILE A 14 -28.52 -21.77 -32.51
CA ILE A 14 -27.38 -20.90 -32.26
C ILE A 14 -27.59 -20.29 -30.87
N LEU A 15 -27.03 -20.92 -29.84
CA LEU A 15 -26.86 -20.30 -28.53
C LEU A 15 -25.79 -19.21 -28.66
N SER A 16 -26.24 -17.99 -28.93
CA SER A 16 -25.47 -16.78 -28.80
C SER A 16 -24.93 -16.68 -27.38
N HIS A 17 -23.67 -17.07 -27.18
CA HIS A 17 -22.93 -16.70 -25.98
C HIS A 17 -22.64 -15.22 -26.08
N SER A 18 -23.48 -14.42 -25.44
CA SER A 18 -23.14 -13.06 -25.06
C SER A 18 -21.92 -13.16 -24.15
N PHE A 19 -20.73 -12.97 -24.71
CA PHE A 19 -19.54 -12.65 -23.94
C PHE A 19 -19.84 -11.33 -23.24
N ALA A 20 -20.18 -11.39 -21.95
CA ALA A 20 -20.04 -10.25 -21.09
C ALA A 20 -18.56 -9.89 -21.11
N GLN A 21 -18.22 -8.77 -21.75
CA GLN A 21 -16.91 -8.16 -21.68
C GLN A 21 -16.68 -7.87 -20.19
N GLN A 22 -15.87 -8.70 -19.52
CA GLN A 22 -15.44 -8.39 -18.16
C GLN A 22 -14.69 -7.07 -18.26
N VAL A 23 -15.19 -6.04 -17.58
CA VAL A 23 -14.43 -4.81 -17.39
C VAL A 23 -13.15 -5.23 -16.68
N GLU A 24 -12.03 -5.12 -17.38
CA GLU A 24 -10.72 -5.44 -16.83
C GLU A 24 -10.50 -4.53 -15.63
N GLN A 25 -10.46 -5.11 -14.43
CA GLN A 25 -10.22 -4.35 -13.21
C GLN A 25 -8.87 -3.66 -13.32
N THR A 26 -8.89 -2.33 -13.25
CA THR A 26 -7.68 -1.52 -13.27
C THR A 26 -6.96 -1.69 -11.95
N GLU A 27 -5.65 -1.91 -11.98
CA GLU A 27 -4.90 -2.27 -10.78
C GLU A 27 -4.80 -1.11 -9.79
N CYS A 28 -4.28 0.02 -10.23
CA CYS A 28 -4.15 1.24 -9.45
C CYS A 28 -4.55 2.42 -10.33
N ASP A 29 -4.74 3.60 -9.74
CA ASP A 29 -4.94 4.83 -10.52
C ASP A 29 -3.59 5.32 -11.09
N PRO A 30 -3.38 5.33 -12.42
CA PRO A 30 -2.12 5.82 -12.99
C PRO A 30 -1.94 7.35 -12.85
N ASN A 31 -3.00 8.10 -12.53
CA ASN A 31 -3.01 9.56 -12.56
C ASN A 31 -2.87 10.21 -11.16
N MET A 32 -2.24 9.54 -10.21
CA MET A 32 -1.97 10.11 -8.89
C MET A 32 -1.14 11.40 -8.96
N ILE A 33 -1.42 12.32 -8.04
CA ILE A 33 -0.74 13.62 -7.97
C ILE A 33 0.69 13.40 -7.46
N LYS A 34 1.68 13.97 -8.15
CA LYS A 34 3.10 13.82 -7.82
C LYS A 34 3.62 15.05 -7.08
N ASN A 35 3.51 15.05 -5.76
CA ASN A 35 3.84 16.22 -4.93
C ASN A 35 5.34 16.48 -4.78
N ALA A 36 6.18 15.44 -4.78
CA ALA A 36 7.63 15.61 -4.70
C ALA A 36 8.16 16.44 -5.89
N GLY A 37 7.64 16.20 -7.10
CA GLY A 37 8.08 16.87 -8.32
C GLY A 37 9.54 16.55 -8.69
N PRO A 38 9.98 16.94 -9.91
CA PRO A 38 11.27 16.52 -10.43
C PRO A 38 12.46 17.04 -9.59
N SER A 39 12.33 18.21 -8.97
CA SER A 39 13.39 18.83 -8.19
C SER A 39 13.69 18.09 -6.89
N VAL A 40 12.66 17.61 -6.19
CA VAL A 40 12.86 16.81 -4.96
C VAL A 40 13.41 15.44 -5.36
N ASP A 41 12.92 14.85 -6.45
CA ASP A 41 13.44 13.59 -6.99
C ASP A 41 14.93 13.66 -7.31
N GLN A 42 15.35 14.73 -7.99
CA GLN A 42 16.77 14.97 -8.29
C GLN A 42 17.59 15.23 -7.03
N ALA A 43 17.06 16.01 -6.08
CA ALA A 43 17.76 16.31 -4.83
C ALA A 43 18.00 15.03 -4.01
N ILE A 44 16.99 14.17 -3.89
CA ILE A 44 17.09 12.88 -3.22
C ILE A 44 18.12 11.99 -3.94
N LEU A 45 18.08 11.92 -5.28
CA LEU A 45 19.07 11.15 -6.05
C LEU A 45 20.50 11.63 -5.80
N GLN A 46 20.75 12.94 -5.83
CA GLN A 46 22.05 13.53 -5.53
C GLN A 46 22.50 13.22 -4.10
N GLN A 47 21.57 13.27 -3.14
CA GLN A 47 21.84 12.93 -1.76
C GLN A 47 22.27 11.46 -1.60
N ARG A 48 21.59 10.51 -2.29
CA ARG A 48 21.99 9.09 -2.30
C ARG A 48 23.42 8.88 -2.80
N MET A 49 23.79 9.58 -3.87
CA MET A 49 25.14 9.46 -4.45
C MET A 49 26.22 9.94 -3.48
N ASN A 50 25.92 10.95 -2.67
CA ASN A 50 26.87 11.57 -1.73
C ASN A 50 26.93 10.91 -0.35
N GLU A 51 25.87 10.23 0.10
CA GLU A 51 25.72 9.70 1.47
C GLU A 51 25.77 8.16 1.57
N THR A 52 26.39 7.50 0.59
CA THR A 52 26.43 6.02 0.40
C THR A 52 26.85 5.20 1.63
N TRP A 53 27.47 5.82 2.65
CA TRP A 53 27.98 5.16 3.86
C TRP A 53 27.22 5.50 5.16
N GLN A 54 26.33 6.49 5.16
CA GLN A 54 25.64 6.94 6.40
C GLN A 54 24.22 6.40 6.58
N ARG A 55 23.65 5.74 5.55
CA ARG A 55 22.26 5.22 5.59
C ARG A 55 22.16 3.73 5.90
N VAL A 56 23.22 3.13 6.45
CA VAL A 56 23.16 1.82 7.10
C VAL A 56 22.64 2.04 8.52
N SER A 57 21.34 2.24 8.67
CA SER A 57 20.73 2.33 9.99
C SER A 57 19.43 1.58 9.99
N LEU A 58 19.33 0.64 10.94
CA LEU A 58 18.17 0.00 11.56
C LEU A 58 16.81 0.10 10.82
N PRO A 59 16.03 -1.00 10.76
CA PRO A 59 14.77 -0.99 10.02
C PRO A 59 13.84 0.16 10.47
N TYR A 60 13.31 0.92 9.51
CA TYR A 60 12.31 1.94 9.79
C TYR A 60 10.98 1.26 10.08
N THR A 61 10.59 1.23 11.34
CA THR A 61 9.32 0.65 11.76
C THR A 61 8.22 1.69 11.63
N MET A 62 7.36 1.54 10.62
CA MET A 62 6.26 2.46 10.33
C MET A 62 5.02 2.08 11.13
N ARG A 63 4.39 3.06 11.78
CA ARG A 63 3.09 2.87 12.43
C ARG A 63 1.98 2.83 11.39
N ILE A 64 1.16 1.78 11.41
CA ILE A 64 0.00 1.66 10.53
C ILE A 64 -1.30 1.48 11.31
N GLN A 65 -2.39 1.95 10.74
CA GLN A 65 -3.75 1.61 11.17
C GLN A 65 -4.57 1.18 9.95
N VAL A 66 -5.61 0.39 10.20
CA VAL A 66 -6.56 -0.04 9.16
C VAL A 66 -7.96 0.43 9.52
N VAL A 67 -8.68 0.97 8.56
CA VAL A 67 -10.09 1.36 8.70
C VAL A 67 -10.89 0.62 7.62
N VAL A 68 -11.85 -0.19 8.05
CA VAL A 68 -12.73 -0.99 7.18
C VAL A 68 -14.10 -0.33 7.15
N PHE A 69 -14.51 0.12 5.97
CA PHE A 69 -15.86 0.65 5.77
C PHE A 69 -16.81 -0.44 5.31
N TYR A 70 -18.03 -0.45 5.83
CA TYR A 70 -19.04 -1.44 5.46
C TYR A 70 -20.46 -0.89 5.50
N LYS A 71 -21.34 -1.45 4.67
CA LYS A 71 -22.75 -1.05 4.58
C LYS A 71 -23.62 -1.69 5.68
N ASN A 72 -23.65 -3.02 5.71
CA ASN A 72 -24.50 -3.81 6.61
C ASN A 72 -23.66 -4.61 7.61
N SER A 73 -22.70 -5.37 7.07
CA SER A 73 -21.71 -6.14 7.81
C SER A 73 -20.36 -6.07 7.09
N PRO A 74 -19.23 -6.12 7.82
CA PRO A 74 -17.91 -6.23 7.20
C PRO A 74 -17.78 -7.49 6.34
N THR A 75 -17.22 -7.33 5.15
CA THR A 75 -16.87 -8.43 4.22
C THR A 75 -15.55 -9.08 4.60
N VAL A 76 -14.58 -8.27 5.04
CA VAL A 76 -13.28 -8.71 5.57
C VAL A 76 -13.29 -8.81 7.09
N ASN A 77 -12.38 -9.61 7.62
CA ASN A 77 -12.14 -9.76 9.06
C ASN A 77 -10.65 -9.57 9.38
N ASP A 78 -10.31 -9.59 10.67
CA ASP A 78 -8.94 -9.38 11.14
C ASP A 78 -7.94 -10.36 10.52
N ALA A 79 -8.32 -11.63 10.30
CA ALA A 79 -7.42 -12.62 9.71
C ALA A 79 -7.07 -12.30 8.26
N HIS A 80 -8.04 -11.83 7.46
CA HIS A 80 -7.79 -11.38 6.09
C HIS A 80 -6.85 -10.16 6.06
N ILE A 81 -7.07 -9.21 6.97
CA ILE A 81 -6.28 -7.98 7.06
C ILE A 81 -4.84 -8.29 7.49
N LEU A 82 -4.67 -9.10 8.55
CA LEU A 82 -3.36 -9.49 9.06
C LEU A 82 -2.56 -10.31 8.05
N ARG A 83 -3.21 -11.13 7.21
CA ARG A 83 -2.56 -11.82 6.09
C ARG A 83 -1.97 -10.82 5.10
N ASN A 84 -2.75 -9.83 4.68
CA ASN A 84 -2.31 -8.83 3.71
C ASN A 84 -1.21 -7.93 4.27
N ILE A 85 -1.30 -7.54 5.55
CA ILE A 85 -0.21 -6.80 6.23
C ILE A 85 1.06 -7.64 6.28
N THR A 86 0.96 -8.94 6.56
CA THR A 86 2.12 -9.85 6.52
C THR A 86 2.71 -9.95 5.11
N ASN A 87 1.88 -10.07 4.07
CA ASN A 87 2.34 -10.08 2.68
C ASN A 87 3.07 -8.78 2.33
N MET A 88 2.48 -7.63 2.64
CA MET A 88 3.12 -6.32 2.47
C MET A 88 4.45 -6.25 3.21
N ALA A 89 4.46 -6.56 4.51
CA ALA A 89 5.68 -6.53 5.33
C ALA A 89 6.80 -7.42 4.78
N ASN A 90 6.46 -8.57 4.20
CA ASN A 90 7.44 -9.46 3.58
C ASN A 90 8.18 -8.84 2.39
N PHE A 91 7.54 -7.96 1.62
CA PHE A 91 8.19 -7.25 0.52
C PHE A 91 9.10 -6.11 0.99
N TYR A 92 8.75 -5.48 2.10
CA TYR A 92 9.47 -4.34 2.66
C TYR A 92 10.61 -4.72 3.61
N ARG A 93 10.55 -5.92 4.22
CA ARG A 93 11.61 -6.41 5.13
C ARG A 93 13.01 -6.39 4.50
N PRO A 94 13.23 -6.90 3.26
CA PRO A 94 14.52 -6.78 2.58
C PRO A 94 14.96 -5.33 2.33
N GLN A 95 14.00 -4.39 2.34
CA GLN A 95 14.23 -2.97 2.15
C GLN A 95 14.46 -2.22 3.46
N ASN A 96 14.63 -2.92 4.60
CA ASN A 96 14.77 -2.32 5.94
C ASN A 96 13.59 -1.41 6.31
N ILE A 97 12.38 -1.77 5.89
CA ILE A 97 11.14 -1.10 6.29
C ILE A 97 10.25 -2.17 6.93
N CYS A 98 9.80 -1.89 8.15
CA CYS A 98 8.93 -2.78 8.92
C CYS A 98 7.65 -2.05 9.32
N PHE A 99 6.66 -2.77 9.84
CA PHE A 99 5.36 -2.19 10.17
C PHE A 99 4.86 -2.65 11.53
N VAL A 100 4.26 -1.72 12.28
CA VAL A 100 3.52 -2.02 13.51
C VAL A 100 2.08 -1.58 13.33
N LEU A 101 1.18 -2.55 13.24
CA LEU A 101 -0.26 -2.34 13.24
C LEU A 101 -0.71 -1.90 14.63
N SER A 102 -1.18 -0.65 14.74
CA SER A 102 -1.83 -0.14 15.95
C SER A 102 -3.17 -0.84 16.16
N ASP A 103 -4.05 -0.77 15.16
CA ASP A 103 -5.42 -1.26 15.26
C ASP A 103 -6.13 -1.37 13.91
N ILE A 104 -7.23 -2.11 13.96
CA ILE A 104 -8.22 -2.26 12.90
C ILE A 104 -9.53 -1.67 13.43
N GLU A 105 -10.08 -0.70 12.72
CA GLU A 105 -11.34 -0.06 13.02
C GLU A 105 -12.38 -0.46 11.98
N TYR A 106 -13.58 -0.84 12.42
CA TYR A 106 -14.70 -1.16 11.53
C TYR A 106 -15.75 -0.05 11.64
N VAL A 107 -16.02 0.63 10.53
CA VAL A 107 -16.91 1.77 10.47
C VAL A 107 -18.09 1.46 9.55
N LYS A 108 -19.31 1.47 10.11
CA LYS A 108 -20.54 1.34 9.33
C LYS A 108 -20.84 2.65 8.61
N ASP A 109 -20.38 2.78 7.39
CA ASP A 109 -20.63 3.94 6.54
C ASP A 109 -20.76 3.49 5.09
N SER A 110 -21.98 3.56 4.56
CA SER A 110 -22.25 3.12 3.19
C SER A 110 -21.62 4.01 2.13
N ALA A 111 -21.45 5.31 2.41
CA ALA A 111 -20.84 6.24 1.46
C ALA A 111 -19.32 6.08 1.44
N MET A 112 -18.71 5.73 2.57
CA MET A 112 -17.30 5.34 2.58
C MET A 112 -17.10 3.91 2.07
N ALA A 113 -18.07 3.00 2.18
CA ALA A 113 -17.96 1.66 1.60
C ALA A 113 -17.98 1.70 0.05
N ASP A 114 -18.82 2.54 -0.55
CA ASP A 114 -18.85 2.84 -2.00
C ASP A 114 -18.14 4.17 -2.27
N PHE A 115 -16.82 4.14 -2.27
CA PHE A 115 -16.03 5.34 -2.23
C PHE A 115 -15.73 5.92 -3.62
N ASN A 116 -15.88 7.24 -3.78
CA ASN A 116 -15.45 7.95 -4.98
C ASN A 116 -14.03 8.50 -4.77
N ILE A 117 -13.04 7.88 -5.41
CA ILE A 117 -11.63 8.27 -5.28
C ILE A 117 -11.32 9.72 -5.67
N ASN A 118 -12.19 10.38 -6.46
CA ASN A 118 -11.98 11.77 -6.87
C ASN A 118 -12.19 12.78 -5.72
N ASN A 119 -12.72 12.35 -4.57
CA ASN A 119 -12.91 13.20 -3.40
C ASN A 119 -12.35 12.54 -2.13
N PRO A 120 -11.01 12.43 -1.99
CA PRO A 120 -10.37 11.75 -0.86
C PRO A 120 -10.54 12.47 0.49
N ASN A 121 -10.99 13.73 0.50
CA ASN A 121 -10.99 14.58 1.70
C ASN A 121 -11.83 14.02 2.85
N SER A 122 -12.90 13.28 2.56
CA SER A 122 -13.72 12.64 3.59
C SER A 122 -12.99 11.53 4.35
N LEU A 123 -11.90 10.98 3.80
CA LEU A 123 -11.07 9.98 4.48
C LEU A 123 -10.24 10.60 5.61
N LEU A 124 -9.92 11.90 5.51
CA LEU A 124 -9.02 12.57 6.44
C LEU A 124 -9.54 12.55 7.89
N SER A 125 -10.85 12.54 8.10
CA SER A 125 -11.45 12.42 9.44
C SER A 125 -11.22 11.07 10.11
N TYR A 126 -10.81 10.05 9.34
CA TYR A 126 -10.51 8.70 9.82
C TYR A 126 -9.00 8.42 9.90
N THR A 127 -8.18 9.34 9.38
CA THR A 127 -6.72 9.28 9.56
C THR A 127 -6.33 9.66 10.98
N ARG A 128 -5.16 9.18 11.42
CA ARG A 128 -4.56 9.59 12.69
C ARG A 128 -3.20 10.24 12.46
N PRO A 129 -2.90 11.38 13.12
CA PRO A 129 -1.58 11.98 13.02
C PRO A 129 -0.49 10.96 13.37
N SER A 130 0.60 10.96 12.60
CA SER A 130 1.75 10.07 12.83
C SER A 130 1.47 8.57 12.61
N TYR A 131 0.44 8.24 11.83
CA TYR A 131 0.14 6.87 11.37
C TYR A 131 -0.10 6.86 9.86
N LEU A 132 0.36 5.80 9.20
CA LEU A 132 -0.10 5.47 7.85
C LEU A 132 -1.47 4.81 7.96
N THR A 133 -2.43 5.24 7.14
CA THR A 133 -3.80 4.69 7.17
C THR A 133 -4.11 3.87 5.92
N ILE A 134 -4.53 2.62 6.13
CA ILE A 134 -5.01 1.74 5.06
C ILE A 134 -6.54 1.69 5.17
N PHE A 135 -7.22 2.23 4.16
CA PHE A 135 -8.67 2.16 4.06
C PHE A 135 -9.09 0.96 3.23
N ILE A 136 -10.11 0.23 3.69
CA ILE A 136 -10.71 -0.90 2.97
C ILE A 136 -12.17 -0.55 2.66
N HIS A 137 -12.49 -0.61 1.37
CA HIS A 137 -13.77 -0.24 0.78
C HIS A 137 -14.42 -1.45 0.12
N THR A 138 -15.72 -1.40 -0.16
CA THR A 138 -16.37 -2.40 -1.03
C THR A 138 -16.17 -2.05 -2.50
N ASP A 139 -16.17 -0.77 -2.84
CA ASP A 139 -15.94 -0.28 -4.20
C ASP A 139 -15.18 1.05 -4.14
N LEU A 140 -14.24 1.25 -5.05
CA LEU A 140 -13.51 2.52 -5.26
C LEU A 140 -14.01 3.29 -6.50
N GLY A 141 -14.97 2.71 -7.23
CA GLY A 141 -15.36 3.15 -8.55
C GLY A 141 -14.30 2.82 -9.61
N ASN A 142 -14.69 2.92 -10.89
CA ASN A 142 -13.81 2.71 -12.04
C ASN A 142 -13.12 1.34 -12.12
N GLY A 143 -13.58 0.35 -11.34
CA GLY A 143 -13.00 -0.99 -11.31
C GLY A 143 -11.58 -1.03 -10.73
N LEU A 144 -11.22 -0.08 -9.85
CA LEU A 144 -9.91 0.01 -9.22
C LEU A 144 -9.76 -0.98 -8.06
N ASN A 145 -8.56 -1.54 -7.91
CA ASN A 145 -8.21 -2.35 -6.75
C ASN A 145 -7.61 -1.53 -5.60
N GLY A 146 -6.91 -0.45 -5.91
CA GLY A 146 -6.29 0.42 -4.92
C GLY A 146 -5.87 1.78 -5.45
N THR A 147 -5.49 2.68 -4.54
CA THR A 147 -4.87 3.98 -4.84
C THR A 147 -4.20 4.59 -3.61
N ALA A 148 -3.15 5.40 -3.82
CA ALA A 148 -2.53 6.23 -2.78
C ALA A 148 -2.81 7.73 -2.93
N TYR A 149 -3.64 8.15 -3.92
CA TYR A 149 -4.09 9.54 -4.22
C TYR A 149 -2.98 10.55 -4.60
N VAL A 150 -1.90 10.58 -3.85
CA VAL A 150 -0.75 11.50 -3.96
C VAL A 150 0.53 10.71 -3.71
N ILE A 151 1.65 11.13 -4.30
CA ILE A 151 2.96 10.51 -4.13
C ILE A 151 3.98 11.58 -3.71
N PRO A 152 4.60 11.47 -2.51
CA PRO A 152 4.29 10.53 -1.43
C PRO A 152 2.98 10.86 -0.69
N ASN A 153 2.49 9.94 0.16
CA ASN A 153 1.29 10.13 0.98
C ASN A 153 1.34 9.30 2.29
N THR A 154 0.40 9.54 3.20
CA THR A 154 0.25 8.82 4.47
C THR A 154 -1.00 7.94 4.53
N TYR A 155 -1.73 7.80 3.43
CA TYR A 155 -2.88 6.93 3.38
C TYR A 155 -3.11 6.37 1.99
N LEU A 156 -3.72 5.19 1.95
CA LEU A 156 -4.08 4.48 0.74
C LEU A 156 -5.42 3.79 0.93
N SER A 157 -6.05 3.43 -0.18
CA SER A 157 -7.31 2.72 -0.22
C SER A 157 -7.20 1.44 -1.02
N LEU A 158 -7.93 0.41 -0.59
CA LEU A 158 -8.05 -0.89 -1.24
C LEU A 158 -9.51 -1.31 -1.28
N VAL A 159 -9.89 -2.11 -2.29
CA VAL A 159 -11.15 -2.85 -2.26
C VAL A 159 -11.02 -4.13 -1.42
N ASP A 160 -12.12 -4.55 -0.81
CA ASP A 160 -12.19 -5.74 0.03
C ASP A 160 -11.88 -7.04 -0.74
N ASP A 161 -12.22 -7.12 -2.02
CA ASP A 161 -11.87 -8.24 -2.91
C ASP A 161 -10.36 -8.51 -2.95
N VAL A 162 -9.53 -7.46 -2.97
CA VAL A 162 -8.06 -7.57 -2.88
C VAL A 162 -7.67 -8.22 -1.56
N VAL A 163 -8.28 -7.75 -0.47
CA VAL A 163 -7.99 -8.23 0.89
C VAL A 163 -8.51 -9.65 1.11
N LEU A 164 -9.56 -10.07 0.41
CA LEU A 164 -10.10 -11.43 0.45
C LEU A 164 -9.25 -12.41 -0.35
N SER A 165 -8.65 -11.98 -1.46
CA SER A 165 -7.89 -12.84 -2.37
C SER A 165 -6.61 -13.42 -1.75
N TYR A 166 -6.43 -14.73 -1.91
CA TYR A 166 -5.20 -15.44 -1.49
C TYR A 166 -4.10 -15.40 -2.56
N SER A 167 -4.45 -15.13 -3.81
CA SER A 167 -3.48 -15.01 -4.91
C SER A 167 -3.00 -13.58 -5.10
N ASN A 168 -3.77 -12.59 -4.65
CA ASN A 168 -3.32 -11.22 -4.59
C ASN A 168 -2.53 -10.99 -3.31
N ILE A 169 -1.21 -10.95 -3.45
CA ILE A 169 -0.30 -10.67 -2.33
C ILE A 169 0.34 -9.28 -2.43
N SER A 170 0.28 -8.63 -3.61
CA SER A 170 1.13 -7.49 -3.95
C SER A 170 0.43 -6.14 -3.96
N THR A 171 -0.90 -6.05 -4.16
CA THR A 171 -1.58 -4.75 -4.29
C THR A 171 -1.42 -3.86 -3.05
N MET A 172 -1.57 -4.40 -1.84
CA MET A 172 -1.33 -3.59 -0.62
C MET A 172 0.10 -3.05 -0.55
N ALA A 173 1.09 -3.83 -1.01
CA ALA A 173 2.48 -3.40 -1.05
C ALA A 173 2.75 -2.36 -2.14
N HIS A 174 2.08 -2.49 -3.29
CA HIS A 174 2.10 -1.55 -4.40
C HIS A 174 1.61 -0.17 -3.96
N GLU A 175 0.41 -0.11 -3.38
CA GLU A 175 -0.16 1.16 -2.90
C GLU A 175 0.68 1.77 -1.77
N MET A 176 1.22 0.94 -0.87
CA MET A 176 2.14 1.43 0.15
C MET A 176 3.45 1.98 -0.45
N GLY A 177 3.85 1.49 -1.63
CA GLY A 177 5.01 1.98 -2.35
C GLY A 177 4.81 3.42 -2.80
N HIS A 178 3.61 3.73 -3.30
CA HIS A 178 3.22 5.09 -3.63
C HIS A 178 3.19 6.01 -2.40
N CYS A 179 2.73 5.53 -1.24
CA CYS A 179 2.86 6.27 0.02
C CYS A 179 4.34 6.65 0.30
N PHE A 180 5.28 5.75 0.01
CA PHE A 180 6.72 5.96 0.17
C PHE A 180 7.42 6.63 -1.03
N GLY A 181 6.68 7.22 -1.96
CA GLY A 181 7.28 8.00 -3.04
C GLY A 181 7.76 7.19 -4.25
N LEU A 182 7.39 5.90 -4.34
CA LEU A 182 7.65 5.10 -5.54
C LEU A 182 6.64 5.43 -6.63
N TYR A 183 7.12 5.56 -7.85
CA TYR A 183 6.27 5.69 -9.03
C TYR A 183 6.03 4.33 -9.67
N HIS A 184 5.02 4.27 -10.54
CA HIS A 184 4.93 3.16 -11.46
C HIS A 184 6.19 3.09 -12.31
N THR A 185 6.67 1.88 -12.62
CA THR A 185 7.85 1.69 -13.49
C THR A 185 7.64 2.28 -14.88
N PHE A 186 6.39 2.31 -15.37
CA PHE A 186 6.01 2.88 -16.67
C PHE A 186 5.67 4.38 -16.60
N GLU A 187 6.15 5.10 -15.60
CA GLU A 187 5.88 6.52 -15.42
C GLU A 187 6.33 7.36 -16.64
N THR A 188 5.49 8.32 -17.06
CA THR A 188 5.74 9.14 -18.26
C THR A 188 5.52 10.64 -18.09
N TYR A 189 5.00 11.08 -16.94
CA TYR A 189 4.77 12.49 -16.63
C TYR A 189 6.04 13.33 -16.73
N TYR A 190 7.19 12.75 -16.39
CA TYR A 190 8.50 13.38 -16.51
C TYR A 190 9.18 13.12 -17.85
N GLY A 191 8.50 12.42 -18.76
CA GLY A 191 9.01 11.91 -20.03
C GLY A 191 9.34 10.42 -19.95
N SER A 192 9.24 9.74 -21.09
CA SER A 192 9.48 8.30 -21.20
C SER A 192 10.93 7.93 -20.94
N GLU A 193 11.11 6.82 -20.23
CA GLU A 193 12.41 6.23 -19.98
C GLU A 193 12.91 5.43 -21.20
N ASN A 194 14.21 5.54 -21.47
CA ASN A 194 14.90 4.73 -22.45
C ASN A 194 15.50 3.49 -21.78
N VAL A 195 15.60 2.40 -22.55
CA VAL A 195 16.22 1.14 -22.09
C VAL A 195 17.69 1.35 -21.73
N ALA A 196 18.40 2.20 -22.49
CA ALA A 196 19.82 2.45 -22.32
C ALA A 196 20.19 2.82 -20.87
N ARG A 197 21.14 2.07 -20.30
CA ARG A 197 21.68 2.31 -18.94
C ARG A 197 23.00 3.06 -18.93
N THR A 198 23.59 3.29 -20.10
CA THR A 198 24.85 4.02 -20.29
C THR A 198 24.80 4.86 -21.57
N GLY A 199 25.79 5.72 -21.78
CA GLY A 199 25.90 6.54 -22.99
C GLY A 199 24.88 7.68 -23.05
N THR A 200 24.73 8.26 -24.24
CA THR A 200 23.91 9.49 -24.47
C THR A 200 22.41 9.25 -24.43
N CYS A 201 21.95 8.00 -24.59
CA CYS A 201 20.53 7.66 -24.48
C CYS A 201 20.07 7.38 -23.04
N LYS A 202 20.99 7.25 -22.06
CA LYS A 202 20.63 7.01 -20.66
C LYS A 202 19.84 8.20 -20.09
N ASN A 203 18.63 7.94 -19.58
CA ASN A 203 17.79 8.98 -18.97
C ASN A 203 17.04 8.54 -17.70
N CYS A 204 17.20 7.29 -17.23
CA CYS A 204 16.51 6.69 -16.08
C CYS A 204 16.68 7.44 -14.75
N GLU A 205 17.68 8.33 -14.62
CA GLU A 205 17.84 9.21 -13.46
C GLU A 205 16.98 10.48 -13.52
N THR A 206 16.29 10.74 -14.64
CA THR A 206 15.58 12.02 -14.91
C THR A 206 14.22 11.84 -15.59
N ARG A 207 13.88 10.61 -15.98
CA ARG A 207 12.72 10.17 -16.74
C ARG A 207 12.22 8.85 -16.13
N GLY A 208 11.03 8.40 -16.50
CA GLY A 208 10.46 7.20 -15.89
C GLY A 208 10.16 7.39 -14.41
N ASP A 209 10.49 6.37 -13.62
CA ASP A 209 10.32 6.33 -12.17
C ASP A 209 11.51 6.92 -11.37
N PHE A 210 12.49 7.50 -12.08
CA PHE A 210 13.77 8.01 -11.55
C PHE A 210 14.70 6.94 -10.97
N LEU A 211 14.60 5.68 -11.43
CA LEU A 211 15.46 4.58 -11.01
C LEU A 211 16.08 3.90 -12.22
N CYS A 212 17.41 3.75 -12.21
CA CYS A 212 18.11 2.99 -13.27
C CYS A 212 18.21 1.49 -12.99
N ASP A 213 17.76 1.03 -11.82
CA ASP A 213 17.80 -0.38 -11.44
C ASP A 213 16.46 -1.10 -11.56
N THR A 214 15.38 -0.36 -11.88
CA THR A 214 14.19 -0.87 -12.54
C THR A 214 14.48 -0.91 -14.04
N GLN A 215 13.78 -1.75 -14.82
CA GLN A 215 13.85 -1.67 -16.28
C GLN A 215 12.86 -0.62 -16.80
N ALA A 216 13.22 0.02 -17.93
CA ALA A 216 12.29 0.88 -18.63
C ALA A 216 11.03 0.08 -18.97
N ASP A 217 9.88 0.68 -18.71
CA ASP A 217 8.60 0.00 -18.74
C ASP A 217 7.60 0.81 -19.61
N LEU A 218 6.70 0.10 -20.26
CA LEU A 218 5.56 0.61 -20.99
C LEU A 218 4.30 0.20 -20.24
N SER A 219 3.28 1.06 -20.19
CA SER A 219 1.99 0.74 -19.57
C SER A 219 1.24 -0.34 -20.39
N LEU A 220 1.70 -1.59 -20.31
CA LEU A 220 1.26 -2.70 -21.13
C LEU A 220 0.15 -3.48 -20.43
N PRO A 221 -0.89 -3.91 -21.17
CA PRO A 221 -1.92 -4.79 -20.62
C PRO A 221 -1.35 -6.15 -20.20
N GLU A 222 -2.07 -6.85 -19.32
CA GLU A 222 -1.64 -8.13 -18.73
C GLU A 222 -1.32 -9.21 -19.78
N ASN A 223 -1.96 -9.16 -20.95
CA ASN A 223 -1.82 -10.15 -22.02
C ASN A 223 -0.42 -10.21 -22.67
N PHE A 224 0.44 -9.23 -22.44
CA PHE A 224 1.84 -9.26 -22.87
C PHE A 224 2.75 -10.11 -21.96
N VAL A 225 2.22 -10.53 -20.80
CA VAL A 225 2.93 -11.36 -19.82
C VAL A 225 2.26 -12.73 -19.73
N ASN A 226 2.98 -13.78 -20.09
CA ASN A 226 2.44 -15.13 -20.03
C ASN A 226 2.26 -15.63 -18.58
N THR A 227 1.65 -16.80 -18.40
CA THR A 227 1.44 -17.41 -17.08
C THR A 227 2.75 -17.83 -16.38
N ALA A 228 3.85 -17.95 -17.12
CA ALA A 228 5.20 -18.17 -16.58
C ALA A 228 5.89 -16.86 -16.16
N CYS A 229 5.19 -15.72 -16.23
CA CYS A 229 5.71 -14.40 -15.91
C CYS A 229 6.81 -13.92 -16.86
N GLU A 230 6.73 -14.31 -18.12
CA GLU A 230 7.66 -13.89 -19.18
C GLU A 230 6.97 -12.88 -20.09
N TYR A 231 7.69 -11.81 -20.40
CA TYR A 231 7.26 -10.79 -21.35
C TYR A 231 7.59 -11.24 -22.77
N ASN A 232 6.61 -11.16 -23.68
CA ASN A 232 6.76 -11.58 -25.08
C ASN A 232 6.64 -10.41 -26.09
N GLY A 233 6.88 -9.18 -25.66
CA GLY A 233 6.82 -8.02 -26.57
C GLY A 233 8.15 -7.72 -27.24
N ASP A 234 8.06 -6.99 -28.35
CA ASP A 234 9.16 -6.61 -29.25
C ASP A 234 9.29 -5.09 -29.42
N ALA A 235 8.61 -4.32 -28.56
CA ALA A 235 8.62 -2.87 -28.61
C ALA A 235 10.05 -2.31 -28.43
N LEU A 236 10.43 -1.36 -29.30
CA LEU A 236 11.71 -0.69 -29.26
C LEU A 236 11.62 0.66 -28.53
N THR A 237 12.72 1.05 -27.90
CA THR A 237 12.85 2.38 -27.28
C THR A 237 12.95 3.50 -28.32
N SER A 238 12.67 4.74 -27.89
CA SER A 238 12.74 5.92 -28.76
C SER A 238 14.18 6.37 -29.07
N CYS A 239 15.15 5.98 -28.24
CA CYS A 239 16.57 6.32 -28.39
C CYS A 239 17.41 5.05 -28.39
N GLY A 240 17.78 4.59 -29.59
CA GLY A 240 18.48 3.33 -29.82
C GLY A 240 17.56 2.23 -30.36
N ASP A 241 18.16 1.13 -30.83
CA ASP A 241 17.44 -0.04 -31.37
C ASP A 241 17.24 -1.14 -30.29
N GLU A 242 17.20 -0.75 -29.01
CA GLU A 242 17.05 -1.66 -27.87
C GLU A 242 15.57 -1.98 -27.63
N THR A 243 15.27 -3.25 -27.38
CA THR A 243 13.92 -3.73 -27.00
C THR A 243 13.67 -3.50 -25.51
N TYR A 244 12.45 -3.10 -25.16
CA TYR A 244 12.02 -3.00 -23.77
C TYR A 244 12.14 -4.34 -23.03
N LEU A 245 12.72 -4.31 -21.83
CA LEU A 245 12.90 -5.47 -20.96
C LEU A 245 11.93 -5.38 -19.77
N PHE A 246 10.65 -5.65 -19.99
CA PHE A 246 9.63 -5.49 -18.96
C PHE A 246 9.88 -6.35 -17.72
N GLU A 247 10.02 -5.74 -16.54
CA GLU A 247 10.17 -6.43 -15.26
C GLU A 247 8.82 -6.92 -14.73
N THR A 248 8.34 -8.04 -15.27
CA THR A 248 7.04 -8.67 -14.91
C THR A 248 6.87 -8.95 -13.41
N ARG A 249 7.98 -9.02 -12.67
CA ARG A 249 8.02 -9.32 -11.25
C ARG A 249 8.06 -8.07 -10.37
N ASN A 250 8.31 -6.89 -10.92
CA ASN A 250 8.37 -5.66 -10.16
C ASN A 250 7.01 -5.36 -9.52
N ILE A 251 6.98 -5.02 -8.24
CA ILE A 251 5.71 -4.73 -7.55
C ILE A 251 5.05 -3.47 -8.12
N MET A 252 5.82 -2.50 -8.63
CA MET A 252 5.32 -1.22 -9.12
C MET A 252 4.85 -1.22 -10.59
N THR A 253 4.83 -2.38 -11.25
CA THR A 253 4.27 -2.50 -12.61
C THR A 253 2.79 -2.92 -12.61
N TYR A 254 2.10 -2.73 -13.74
CA TYR A 254 0.74 -3.24 -14.03
C TYR A 254 0.75 -4.61 -14.72
N GLY A 255 1.90 -5.27 -14.76
CA GLY A 255 1.97 -6.67 -15.17
C GLY A 255 1.10 -7.60 -14.31
N ARG A 256 1.05 -8.88 -14.71
CA ARG A 256 0.24 -9.91 -14.06
C ARG A 256 0.48 -9.98 -12.55
N ARG A 257 -0.59 -9.79 -11.75
CA ARG A 257 -0.52 -9.72 -10.26
C ARG A 257 0.21 -10.90 -9.62
N SER A 258 -0.03 -12.12 -10.14
CA SER A 258 0.58 -13.35 -9.63
C SER A 258 2.10 -13.43 -9.87
N CYS A 259 2.65 -12.56 -10.72
CA CYS A 259 4.07 -12.51 -11.05
C CYS A 259 4.85 -11.55 -10.15
N ARG A 260 4.18 -10.49 -9.67
CA ARG A 260 4.79 -9.42 -8.91
C ARG A 260 5.23 -9.89 -7.53
N ASN A 261 6.53 -9.84 -7.28
CA ASN A 261 7.11 -10.33 -6.04
C ASN A 261 8.42 -9.65 -5.62
N ILE A 262 8.87 -8.59 -6.29
CA ILE A 262 10.14 -7.93 -5.97
C ILE A 262 10.04 -6.41 -5.99
N PHE A 263 10.73 -5.78 -5.04
CA PHE A 263 11.21 -4.40 -5.12
C PHE A 263 12.71 -4.42 -5.42
N THR A 264 13.17 -3.50 -6.27
CA THR A 264 14.60 -3.31 -6.51
C THR A 264 15.26 -2.63 -5.30
N ASN A 265 16.59 -2.66 -5.24
CA ASN A 265 17.34 -2.00 -4.16
C ASN A 265 17.18 -0.47 -4.23
N GLY A 266 17.09 0.09 -5.44
CA GLY A 266 16.86 1.49 -5.73
C GLY A 266 15.46 1.93 -5.33
N GLN A 267 14.44 1.10 -5.54
CA GLN A 267 13.10 1.31 -5.00
C GLN A 267 13.13 1.34 -3.46
N GLY A 268 13.76 0.35 -2.81
CA GLY A 268 13.92 0.36 -1.36
C GLY A 268 14.67 1.58 -0.83
N SER A 269 15.73 2.00 -1.51
CA SER A 269 16.50 3.20 -1.17
C SER A 269 15.65 4.46 -1.28
N ARG A 270 14.97 4.65 -2.42
CA ARG A 270 14.05 5.76 -2.65
C ARG A 270 12.96 5.85 -1.59
N ALA A 271 12.33 4.72 -1.24
CA ALA A 271 11.32 4.66 -0.20
C ALA A 271 11.84 5.15 1.16
N ARG A 272 13.01 4.65 1.58
CA ARG A 272 13.67 5.08 2.83
C ARG A 272 14.02 6.56 2.83
N ASP A 273 14.40 7.10 1.68
CA ASP A 273 14.72 8.52 1.58
C ASP A 273 13.50 9.40 1.80
N PHE A 274 12.38 9.10 1.14
CA PHE A 274 11.12 9.82 1.38
C PHE A 274 10.63 9.68 2.82
N ILE A 275 10.78 8.48 3.42
CA ILE A 275 10.46 8.28 4.84
C ILE A 275 11.25 9.24 5.73
N LEU A 276 12.51 9.53 5.40
CA LEU A 276 13.37 10.42 6.19
C LEU A 276 13.19 11.91 5.88
N THR A 277 12.95 12.27 4.62
CA THR A 277 12.93 13.67 4.19
C THR A 277 11.55 14.30 4.27
N GLU A 278 10.48 13.51 4.14
CA GLU A 278 9.12 14.02 4.23
C GLU A 278 8.63 14.00 5.67
N THR A 279 8.36 15.18 6.22
CA THR A 279 7.95 15.32 7.63
C THR A 279 6.71 14.48 7.97
N MET A 280 5.76 14.38 7.02
CA MET A 280 4.55 13.57 7.21
C MET A 280 4.85 12.07 7.36
N LEU A 281 5.83 11.53 6.64
CA LEU A 281 6.26 10.14 6.74
C LEU A 281 7.21 9.92 7.91
N TYR A 282 8.15 10.83 8.14
CA TYR A 282 9.09 10.77 9.25
C TYR A 282 8.36 10.66 10.59
N ASN A 283 7.28 11.42 10.76
CA ASN A 283 6.44 11.37 11.95
C ASN A 283 5.75 10.01 12.15
N CYS A 284 5.55 9.23 11.09
CA CYS A 284 4.99 7.88 11.15
C CYS A 284 5.96 6.81 11.64
N ILE A 285 7.26 7.11 11.79
CA ILE A 285 8.24 6.17 12.36
C ILE A 285 7.93 5.95 13.84
N ALA A 286 7.77 4.68 14.24
CA ALA A 286 7.63 4.26 15.62
C ALA A 286 8.97 4.37 16.35
N PRO A 287 9.03 4.94 17.57
CA PRO A 287 10.23 4.85 18.40
C PRO A 287 10.49 3.41 18.80
N ASP A 288 11.75 3.07 19.03
CA ASP A 288 12.13 1.79 19.64
C ASP A 288 11.51 1.67 21.03
N ILE A 289 11.65 2.71 21.85
CA ILE A 289 11.13 2.77 23.21
C ILE A 289 10.29 4.03 23.40
N LEU A 290 9.06 3.86 23.88
CA LEU A 290 8.18 4.94 24.32
C LEU A 290 8.03 4.90 25.83
N THR A 291 8.66 5.84 26.54
CA THR A 291 8.53 5.97 28.00
C THR A 291 7.53 7.05 28.37
N ILE A 292 6.57 6.71 29.23
CA ILE A 292 5.55 7.63 29.72
C ILE A 292 5.75 7.83 31.21
N SER A 293 6.35 8.95 31.58
CA SER A 293 6.62 9.35 32.96
C SER A 293 5.59 10.35 33.52
N ALA A 294 4.79 10.97 32.65
CA ALA A 294 3.78 11.93 33.05
C ALA A 294 2.63 11.26 33.82
N ASN A 295 2.15 11.95 34.85
CA ASN A 295 0.88 11.61 35.48
C ASN A 295 -0.26 12.05 34.56
N VAL A 296 -1.07 11.11 34.11
CA VAL A 296 -2.15 11.35 33.14
C VAL A 296 -3.46 10.74 33.63
N ASN A 297 -4.57 11.40 33.30
CA ASN A 297 -5.91 10.90 33.56
C ASN A 297 -6.77 11.11 32.31
N TYR A 298 -6.95 10.03 31.56
CA TYR A 298 -7.80 10.00 30.38
C TYR A 298 -9.20 9.54 30.77
N THR A 299 -10.19 10.41 30.61
CA THR A 299 -11.61 10.12 30.93
C THR A 299 -12.50 10.00 29.68
N GLY A 300 -11.99 10.40 28.51
CA GLY A 300 -12.64 10.37 27.20
C GLY A 300 -11.62 10.62 26.08
N GLY A 301 -11.99 10.33 24.83
CA GLY A 301 -11.12 10.46 23.65
C GLY A 301 -10.52 9.14 23.19
N ILE A 302 -9.88 9.16 22.02
CA ILE A 302 -9.23 8.01 21.39
C ILE A 302 -7.73 8.25 21.36
N PHE A 303 -6.96 7.32 21.91
CA PHE A 303 -5.51 7.42 22.04
C PHE A 303 -4.86 6.11 21.59
N SER A 304 -3.77 6.25 20.85
CA SER A 304 -2.95 5.13 20.39
C SER A 304 -1.49 5.41 20.72
N LEU A 305 -0.84 4.43 21.33
CA LEU A 305 0.57 4.45 21.67
C LEU A 305 1.22 3.28 20.97
N THR A 306 2.22 3.57 20.15
CA THR A 306 2.88 2.55 19.34
C THR A 306 4.38 2.76 19.37
N ALA A 307 5.08 1.71 19.82
CA ALA A 307 6.53 1.62 19.80
C ALA A 307 6.92 0.27 19.18
N LYS A 308 8.16 0.17 18.69
CA LYS A 308 8.68 -1.08 18.15
C LYS A 308 8.96 -2.08 19.27
N ASP A 309 9.82 -1.72 20.22
CA ASP A 309 10.32 -2.67 21.23
C ASP A 309 9.57 -2.56 22.55
N LEU A 310 9.47 -1.36 23.13
CA LEU A 310 8.94 -1.20 24.49
C LEU A 310 8.06 0.04 24.67
N ILE A 311 6.87 -0.17 25.20
CA ILE A 311 6.10 0.89 25.87
C ILE A 311 6.31 0.74 27.37
N ASN A 312 6.88 1.76 28.01
CA ASN A 312 7.23 1.76 29.43
C ASN A 312 6.46 2.86 30.18
N VAL A 313 5.36 2.48 30.84
CA VAL A 313 4.57 3.39 31.66
C VAL A 313 5.18 3.44 33.06
N THR A 314 5.73 4.59 33.44
CA THR A 314 6.43 4.80 34.72
C THR A 314 5.81 5.90 35.58
N GLY A 315 4.86 6.67 35.05
CA GLY A 315 4.15 7.70 35.80
C GLY A 315 3.45 7.14 37.03
N SER A 316 3.58 7.83 38.16
CA SER A 316 2.99 7.44 39.45
C SER A 316 1.45 7.43 39.47
N SER A 317 0.82 8.02 38.46
CA SER A 317 -0.63 8.06 38.27
C SER A 317 -0.95 8.05 36.77
N TYR A 318 -1.16 6.86 36.19
CA TYR A 318 -1.56 6.69 34.78
C TYR A 318 -2.96 6.08 34.71
N ASN A 319 -4.00 6.91 34.62
CA ASN A 319 -5.39 6.48 34.73
C ASN A 319 -6.11 6.54 33.38
N ILE A 320 -6.68 5.42 32.94
CA ILE A 320 -7.64 5.36 31.83
C ILE A 320 -8.99 5.01 32.41
N SER A 321 -10.00 5.86 32.21
CA SER A 321 -11.33 5.67 32.79
C SER A 321 -12.44 6.27 31.93
N GLY A 322 -13.69 6.12 32.36
CA GLY A 322 -14.84 6.73 31.70
C GLY A 322 -15.03 6.16 30.29
N ALA A 323 -15.10 7.07 29.32
CA ALA A 323 -15.30 6.77 27.89
C ALA A 323 -13.99 6.75 27.08
N ALA A 324 -12.83 6.81 27.74
CA ALA A 324 -11.55 6.80 27.04
C ALA A 324 -11.34 5.47 26.29
N GLN A 325 -10.79 5.57 25.08
CA GLN A 325 -10.27 4.45 24.32
C GLN A 325 -8.75 4.57 24.24
N MET A 326 -8.03 3.65 24.86
CA MET A 326 -6.57 3.60 24.87
C MET A 326 -6.10 2.30 24.21
N ARG A 327 -5.23 2.42 23.21
CA ARG A 327 -4.60 1.28 22.53
C ARG A 327 -3.08 1.40 22.67
N MET A 328 -2.42 0.37 23.17
CA MET A 328 -0.98 0.28 23.27
C MET A 328 -0.49 -0.93 22.49
N THR A 329 0.43 -0.72 21.56
CA THR A 329 1.01 -1.79 20.74
C THR A 329 2.52 -1.66 20.66
N SER A 330 3.24 -2.71 21.07
CA SER A 330 4.70 -2.84 20.97
C SER A 330 5.11 -4.30 21.17
N HIS A 331 6.38 -4.65 20.94
CA HIS A 331 6.88 -6.00 21.24
C HIS A 331 6.68 -6.35 22.73
N ALA A 332 7.01 -5.43 23.64
CA ALA A 332 6.77 -5.54 25.07
C ALA A 332 6.07 -4.30 25.64
N ILE A 333 5.18 -4.49 26.61
CA ILE A 333 4.51 -3.40 27.33
C ILE A 333 4.77 -3.59 28.83
N ARG A 334 5.39 -2.60 29.46
CA ARG A 334 5.64 -2.57 30.90
C ARG A 334 4.77 -1.50 31.55
N ILE A 335 3.95 -1.94 32.50
CA ILE A 335 3.09 -1.06 33.29
C ILE A 335 3.65 -0.94 34.70
N GLY A 336 4.03 0.27 35.09
CA GLY A 336 4.57 0.59 36.41
C GLY A 336 3.49 0.77 37.50
N PRO A 337 3.91 0.87 38.77
CA PRO A 337 3.00 1.13 39.89
C PRO A 337 2.21 2.43 39.70
N GLY A 338 0.93 2.42 40.11
CA GLY A 338 0.05 3.59 40.03
C GLY A 338 -0.70 3.76 38.71
N ALA A 339 -0.49 2.86 37.74
CA ALA A 339 -1.36 2.78 36.57
C ALA A 339 -2.71 2.12 36.92
N SER A 340 -3.80 2.66 36.37
CA SER A 340 -5.15 2.13 36.53
C SER A 340 -5.90 2.14 35.19
N PHE A 341 -6.47 0.99 34.83
CA PHE A 341 -7.29 0.82 33.63
C PHE A 341 -8.71 0.44 34.06
N ARG A 342 -9.60 1.42 34.10
CA ARG A 342 -10.99 1.29 34.57
C ARG A 342 -11.97 1.92 33.58
N PRO A 343 -12.05 1.42 32.34
CA PRO A 343 -13.10 1.85 31.41
C PRO A 343 -14.47 1.52 32.02
N THR A 344 -15.36 2.52 32.08
CA THR A 344 -16.68 2.37 32.74
C THR A 344 -17.86 2.69 31.83
N ALA A 345 -17.63 3.36 30.69
CA ALA A 345 -18.69 3.70 29.74
C ALA A 345 -18.78 2.72 28.57
N ALA A 346 -19.96 2.65 27.93
CA ALA A 346 -20.15 1.89 26.70
C ALA A 346 -19.20 2.40 25.60
N GLY A 347 -18.52 1.49 24.90
CA GLY A 347 -17.54 1.83 23.86
C GLY A 347 -16.17 2.27 24.40
N ALA A 348 -15.95 2.31 25.71
CA ALA A 348 -14.63 2.50 26.30
C ALA A 348 -13.77 1.25 26.10
N ILE A 349 -12.49 1.43 25.79
CA ILE A 349 -11.58 0.33 25.43
C ILE A 349 -10.22 0.57 26.07
N VAL A 350 -9.63 -0.48 26.63
CA VAL A 350 -8.19 -0.56 26.88
C VAL A 350 -7.67 -1.81 26.21
N SER A 351 -6.76 -1.65 25.24
CA SER A 351 -6.15 -2.76 24.51
C SER A 351 -4.64 -2.67 24.61
N LEU A 352 -4.00 -3.72 25.12
CA LEU A 352 -2.55 -3.87 25.20
C LEU A 352 -2.19 -5.08 24.34
N LYS A 353 -1.48 -4.87 23.23
CA LYS A 353 -1.15 -5.93 22.26
C LYS A 353 0.35 -6.02 22.04
N GLY A 354 0.87 -7.25 22.08
CA GLY A 354 2.19 -7.57 21.55
C GLY A 354 2.16 -7.51 20.02
N ASN A 355 3.20 -6.99 19.37
CA ASN A 355 3.34 -7.06 17.92
C ASN A 355 4.64 -7.79 17.50
N PRO A 356 4.57 -8.93 16.80
CA PRO A 356 5.72 -9.71 16.35
C PRO A 356 6.27 -9.27 14.98
N ASN A 357 5.69 -8.28 14.29
CA ASN A 357 5.98 -8.00 12.88
C ASN A 357 7.28 -7.20 12.64
N CYS A 358 8.13 -7.04 13.64
CA CYS A 358 9.40 -6.31 13.57
C CYS A 358 10.55 -7.08 14.25
N ASP A 359 10.63 -8.39 14.04
CA ASP A 359 11.78 -9.21 14.45
C ASP A 359 12.82 -9.33 13.32
#